data_AF-A0A914D171-F1
#
_entry.id   AF-A0A914D171-F1
#
_cell.length_a   1.000
_cell.length_b   1.000
_cell.length_c   1.000
_cell.angle_alpha   90.00
_cell.angle_beta   90.00
_cell.angle_gamma   90.00
#
_symmetry.space_group_name_H-M   'P 1'
#
loop_
_entity.id
_entity.type
_entity.pdbx_description
1 polymer ?
#
loop_
_entity_poly.entity_id
_entity_poly.type
_entity_poly.pdbx_seq_one_letter_code
_entity_poly.pdbx_strand_id
1 'polypeptide(L)'
;MQIPMIHKGYYLLCRTITDAYISPKLMGISTLIEDINDEIEELTLQNFHFDINKTSIFKKGALLIIKEPYLQYESEDKKNVIIRVDSPSDVVFVDETEHDSL
;
A
#
# COMPACT_ATOMS: atom_id res chain seq x y z
N MET A 1 2.45 -17.20 -9.95
CA MET A 1 1.29 -16.43 -9.43
C MET A 1 0.59 -15.72 -10.59
N GLN A 2 -0.61 -16.13 -11.01
CA GLN A 2 -1.38 -15.42 -12.04
C GLN A 2 -2.31 -14.42 -11.35
N ILE A 3 -2.03 -13.13 -11.53
CA ILE A 3 -2.88 -12.04 -11.05
C ILE A 3 -3.99 -11.85 -12.08
N PRO A 4 -5.28 -12.01 -11.72
CA PRO A 4 -6.37 -11.80 -12.67
C PRO A 4 -6.34 -10.35 -13.20
N MET A 5 -6.21 -10.24 -14.51
CA MET A 5 -6.05 -8.98 -15.23
C MET A 5 -7.42 -8.34 -15.48
N ILE A 6 -8.07 -7.89 -14.40
CA ILE A 6 -9.35 -7.16 -14.47
C ILE A 6 -9.12 -5.64 -14.61
N HIS A 7 -7.86 -5.19 -14.49
CA HIS A 7 -7.45 -3.80 -14.25
C HIS A 7 -6.41 -3.33 -15.29
N LYS A 8 -6.55 -2.11 -15.82
CA LYS A 8 -5.89 -1.65 -17.06
C LYS A 8 -4.49 -1.06 -16.80
N GLY A 9 -3.52 -1.92 -16.46
CA GLY A 9 -2.16 -1.82 -17.00
C GLY A 9 -1.05 -1.09 -16.22
N TYR A 10 -1.34 -0.41 -15.09
CA TYR A 10 -0.30 0.22 -14.27
C TYR A 10 -0.35 -0.26 -12.82
N TYR A 11 0.82 -0.49 -12.25
CA TYR A 11 1.01 -0.87 -10.86
C TYR A 11 2.17 -0.08 -10.27
N LEU A 12 2.13 0.13 -8.96
CA LEU A 12 3.25 0.66 -8.19
C LEU A 12 3.90 -0.48 -7.42
N LEU A 13 5.18 -0.72 -7.68
CA LEU A 13 6.02 -1.60 -6.86
C LEU A 13 6.70 -0.72 -5.81
N CYS A 14 6.49 -1.03 -4.54
CA CYS A 14 7.01 -0.22 -3.44
C CYS A 14 7.27 -1.07 -2.19
N ARG A 15 8.10 -0.55 -1.30
CA ARG A 15 8.41 -1.14 0.01
C ARG A 15 7.91 -0.25 1.13
N THR A 16 7.32 -0.81 2.18
CA THR A 16 7.00 -0.05 3.39
C THR A 16 8.26 0.35 4.15
N ILE A 17 8.36 1.60 4.57
CA ILE A 17 9.51 2.09 5.36
C ILE A 17 9.16 2.38 6.83
N THR A 18 7.85 2.40 7.13
CA THR A 18 7.30 2.45 8.49
C THR A 18 6.35 1.29 8.74
N ASP A 19 6.12 0.97 10.02
CA ASP A 19 4.98 0.13 10.38
C ASP A 19 3.69 0.89 10.10
N ALA A 20 2.66 0.18 9.65
CA ALA A 20 1.38 0.79 9.44
C ALA A 20 0.73 1.24 10.75
N TYR A 21 0.00 2.36 10.66
CA TYR A 21 -0.78 2.92 11.75
C TYR A 21 -2.22 3.14 11.31
N ILE A 22 -3.13 3.20 12.29
CA ILE A 22 -4.50 3.62 12.04
C ILE A 22 -4.50 5.14 11.94
N SER A 23 -5.00 5.69 10.83
CA SER A 23 -5.18 7.12 10.62
C SER A 23 -6.66 7.48 10.76
N PRO A 24 -7.08 8.08 11.89
CA PRO A 24 -8.47 8.54 12.05
C PRO A 24 -8.84 9.64 11.05
N LYS A 25 -7.87 10.50 10.70
CA LYS A 25 -8.04 11.60 9.74
C LYS A 25 -8.40 11.09 8.35
N LEU A 26 -7.75 10.01 7.92
CA LEU A 26 -7.97 9.41 6.60
C LEU A 26 -8.95 8.24 6.62
N MET A 27 -9.51 7.92 7.80
CA MET A 27 -10.43 6.80 8.03
C MET A 27 -9.89 5.48 7.47
N GLY A 28 -8.61 5.18 7.76
CA GLY A 28 -7.93 4.05 7.13
C GLY A 28 -6.67 3.59 7.86
N ILE A 29 -5.95 2.67 7.20
CA ILE A 29 -4.62 2.21 7.59
C ILE A 29 -3.62 2.93 6.69
N SER A 30 -2.65 3.60 7.30
CA SER A 30 -1.65 4.39 6.59
C SER A 30 -0.24 3.92 6.90
N THR A 31 0.67 4.08 5.94
CA THR A 31 2.11 3.83 6.11
C THR A 31 2.88 4.65 5.08
N LEU A 32 4.18 4.86 5.32
CA LEU A 32 5.09 5.39 4.32
C LEU A 32 5.64 4.25 3.45
N ILE A 33 5.66 4.49 2.15
CA ILE A 33 6.24 3.60 1.16
C ILE A 33 7.34 4.31 0.38
N GLU A 34 8.28 3.54 -0.12
CA GLU A 34 9.36 3.96 -1.01
C GLU A 34 9.24 3.17 -2.32
N ASP A 35 9.28 3.87 -3.46
CA ASP A 35 9.21 3.25 -4.78
C ASP A 35 10.61 2.84 -5.31
N ILE A 36 10.68 2.40 -6.57
CA ILE A 36 11.94 1.97 -7.20
C ILE A 36 12.90 3.13 -7.53
N ASN A 37 12.45 4.37 -7.40
CA ASN A 37 13.21 5.60 -7.66
C ASN A 37 13.60 6.32 -6.36
N ASP A 38 13.45 5.66 -5.21
CA ASP A 38 13.65 6.21 -3.87
C ASP A 38 12.69 7.37 -3.53
N GLU A 39 11.54 7.46 -4.22
CA GLU A 39 10.49 8.44 -3.91
C GLU A 39 9.63 7.93 -2.75
N ILE A 40 9.46 8.78 -1.73
CA ILE A 40 8.71 8.44 -0.52
C ILE A 40 7.34 9.10 -0.59
N GLU A 41 6.30 8.29 -0.45
CA GLU A 41 4.90 8.72 -0.46
C GLU A 41 4.11 8.08 0.69
N GLU A 42 3.05 8.74 1.15
CA GLU A 42 2.12 8.15 2.11
C GLU A 42 1.09 7.28 1.37
N LEU A 43 1.02 6.01 1.71
CA LEU A 43 0.00 5.07 1.27
C LEU A 43 -1.10 4.99 2.31
N THR A 44 -2.36 5.11 1.88
CA THR A 44 -3.52 4.90 2.75
C THR A 44 -4.54 3.94 2.14
N LEU A 45 -4.86 2.90 2.89
CA LEU A 45 -5.96 1.99 2.60
C LEU A 45 -7.22 2.45 3.33
N GLN A 46 -8.22 2.89 2.58
CA GLN A 46 -9.52 3.29 3.12
C GLN A 46 -10.50 2.11 3.16
N ASN A 47 -11.54 2.24 3.99
CA ASN A 47 -12.64 1.26 4.11
C ASN A 47 -12.17 -0.17 4.45
N PHE A 48 -10.93 -0.30 4.90
CA PHE A 48 -10.40 -1.56 5.38
C PHE A 48 -11.09 -1.86 6.71
N HIS A 49 -11.99 -2.84 6.71
CA HIS A 49 -12.60 -3.30 7.94
C HIS A 49 -11.45 -3.70 8.88
N PHE A 50 -11.42 -3.07 10.06
CA PHE A 50 -10.38 -3.13 11.08
C PHE A 50 -10.18 -4.53 11.67
N ASP A 51 -9.85 -5.50 10.83
CA ASP A 51 -9.36 -6.77 11.29
C ASP A 51 -7.90 -6.54 11.68
N ILE A 52 -7.68 -6.31 12.97
CA ILE A 52 -6.38 -5.98 13.59
C ILE A 52 -5.28 -6.99 13.20
N ASN A 53 -5.68 -8.21 12.85
CA ASN A 53 -4.78 -9.23 12.33
C ASN A 53 -4.13 -8.82 11.00
N LYS A 54 -4.84 -8.06 10.17
CA LYS A 54 -4.32 -7.56 8.89
C LYS A 54 -3.41 -6.35 9.05
N THR A 55 -3.50 -5.52 10.09
CA THR A 55 -2.46 -4.47 10.30
C THR A 55 -1.05 -5.04 10.43
N SER A 56 -0.92 -6.29 10.89
CA SER A 56 0.36 -6.99 10.99
C SER A 56 1.01 -7.35 9.65
N ILE A 57 0.31 -7.19 8.52
CA ILE A 57 0.83 -7.45 7.17
C ILE A 57 1.66 -6.27 6.63
N PHE A 58 1.40 -5.06 7.11
CA PHE A 58 2.13 -3.85 6.70
C PHE A 58 3.23 -3.52 7.71
N LYS A 59 4.08 -4.50 8.01
CA LYS A 59 5.30 -4.24 8.76
C LYS A 59 6.26 -3.44 7.92
N LYS A 60 7.13 -2.67 8.57
CA LYS A 60 8.29 -2.07 7.91
C LYS A 60 9.07 -3.14 7.13
N GLY A 61 9.43 -2.82 5.89
CA GLY A 61 10.20 -3.67 4.98
C GLY A 61 9.36 -4.57 4.08
N ALA A 62 8.04 -4.60 4.23
CA ALA A 62 7.16 -5.39 3.39
C ALA A 62 7.17 -4.87 1.94
N LEU A 63 7.34 -5.78 0.98
CA LEU A 63 7.28 -5.48 -0.45
C LEU A 63 5.84 -5.62 -0.96
N LEU A 64 5.36 -4.60 -1.65
CA LEU A 64 3.98 -4.45 -2.07
C LEU A 64 3.89 -4.14 -3.56
N ILE A 65 2.85 -4.67 -4.19
CA ILE A 65 2.36 -4.22 -5.50
C ILE A 65 0.98 -3.61 -5.30
N ILE A 66 0.82 -2.34 -5.66
CA ILE A 66 -0.46 -1.64 -5.67
C ILE A 66 -0.97 -1.59 -7.11
N LYS A 67 -2.16 -2.15 -7.33
CA LYS A 67 -2.87 -2.09 -8.62
C LYS A 67 -3.61 -0.76 -8.71
N GLU A 68 -3.58 -0.13 -9.89
CA GLU A 68 -4.32 1.11 -10.17
C GLU A 68 -4.11 2.21 -9.09
N PRO A 69 -2.85 2.55 -8.75
CA PRO A 69 -2.58 3.57 -7.74
C PRO A 69 -3.16 4.91 -8.20
N TYR A 70 -3.81 5.63 -7.29
CA TYR A 70 -4.27 6.97 -7.56
C TYR A 70 -3.88 7.93 -6.44
N LEU A 71 -3.47 9.13 -6.85
CA LEU A 71 -3.15 10.22 -5.94
C LEU A 71 -4.44 10.94 -5.53
N GLN A 72 -4.53 11.25 -4.25
CA GLN A 72 -5.57 12.09 -3.70
C GLN A 72 -4.95 13.12 -2.77
N TYR A 73 -5.53 14.31 -2.69
CA TYR A 73 -5.16 15.25 -1.65
C TYR A 73 -5.58 14.73 -0.27
N GLU A 74 -4.66 14.82 0.69
CA GLU A 74 -4.89 14.42 2.09
C GLU A 74 -6.00 15.26 2.74
N SER A 75 -6.14 16.52 2.32
CA SER A 75 -7.10 17.47 2.86
C SER A 75 -7.54 18.50 1.81
N GLU A 76 -8.58 19.28 2.13
CA GLU A 76 -9.09 20.35 1.25
C GLU A 76 -8.07 21.46 0.98
N ASP A 77 -7.07 21.62 1.86
CA ASP A 77 -6.01 22.62 1.68
C ASP A 77 -5.02 22.27 0.55
N LYS A 78 -5.11 21.04 0.01
CA LYS A 78 -4.33 20.53 -1.13
C LYS A 78 -2.82 20.65 -0.97
N LYS A 79 -2.32 20.66 0.27
CA LYS A 79 -0.88 20.79 0.53
C LYS A 79 -0.12 19.47 0.43
N ASN A 80 -0.79 18.38 0.78
CA ASN A 80 -0.22 17.03 0.76
C ASN A 80 -1.03 16.14 -0.18
N VAL A 81 -0.34 15.26 -0.90
CA VAL A 81 -0.94 14.17 -1.67
C VAL A 81 -0.61 12.84 -0.99
N ILE A 82 -1.50 11.89 -1.14
CA ILE A 82 -1.36 10.52 -0.67
C ILE A 82 -1.72 9.58 -1.81
N ILE A 83 -1.12 8.39 -1.80
CA ILE A 83 -1.58 7.27 -2.60
C ILE A 83 -2.72 6.61 -1.85
N ARG A 84 -3.91 6.62 -2.44
CA ARG A 84 -5.09 6.01 -1.83
C ARG A 84 -5.41 4.70 -2.52
N VAL A 85 -5.77 3.72 -1.71
CA VAL A 85 -6.25 2.41 -2.16
C VAL A 85 -7.60 2.15 -1.51
N ASP A 86 -8.60 1.87 -2.35
CA ASP A 86 -9.99 1.67 -1.89
C ASP A 86 -10.32 0.22 -1.60
N SER A 87 -9.65 -0.72 -2.25
CA SER A 87 -9.91 -2.14 -2.10
C SER A 87 -8.67 -2.90 -1.62
N PRO A 88 -8.80 -3.76 -0.60
CA PRO A 88 -7.75 -4.70 -0.21
C PRO A 88 -7.23 -5.57 -1.36
N SER A 89 -8.08 -5.86 -2.36
CA SER A 89 -7.71 -6.67 -3.53
C SER A 89 -6.64 -6.04 -4.42
N ASP A 90 -6.45 -4.74 -4.26
CA ASP A 90 -5.55 -3.94 -5.09
C ASP A 90 -4.15 -3.91 -4.49
N VAL A 91 -3.97 -4.38 -3.25
CA VAL A 91 -2.66 -4.58 -2.62
C VAL A 91 -2.29 -6.05 -2.70
N VAL A 92 -1.11 -6.34 -3.25
CA VAL A 92 -0.51 -7.67 -3.28
C VAL A 92 0.79 -7.62 -2.49
N PHE A 93 0.89 -8.50 -1.49
CA PHE A 93 2.14 -8.71 -0.76
C PHE A 93 3.03 -9.62 -1.58
N VAL A 94 4.25 -9.17 -1.85
CA VAL A 94 5.28 -10.02 -2.45
C VAL A 94 5.97 -10.72 -1.28
N ASP A 95 5.55 -11.95 -1.00
CA ASP A 95 6.25 -12.79 -0.02
C ASP A 95 7.69 -13.05 -0.49
N GLU A 96 8.65 -13.02 0.44
CA GLU A 96 10.04 -13.43 0.19
C GLU A 96 10.21 -14.96 0.14
N THR A 97 9.13 -15.74 -0.02
CA THR A 97 9.18 -17.21 0.02
C THR A 97 9.48 -17.85 -1.34
N GLU A 98 10.60 -17.48 -1.98
CA GLU A 98 11.28 -18.35 -2.97
C GLU A 98 12.78 -18.02 -3.04
N HIS A 99 13.59 -18.31 -2.01
CA HIS A 99 15.05 -18.48 -2.18
C HIS A 99 15.76 -19.24 -1.03
N ASP A 100 15.14 -20.27 -0.45
CA ASP A 100 15.86 -21.27 0.36
C ASP A 100 15.67 -22.66 -0.26
N SER A 101 16.36 -22.90 -1.38
CA SER A 101 16.55 -24.24 -1.96
C SER A 101 17.78 -24.25 -2.86
N LEU A 102 18.97 -24.25 -2.25
CA LEU A 102 20.20 -24.80 -2.83
C LEU A 102 21.04 -25.44 -1.72
#